data_AF-A0A959F6Q0-F1
#
_entry.id   AF-A0A959F6Q0-F1
#
_cell.length_a   1.000
_cell.length_b   1.000
_cell.length_c   1.000
_cell.angle_alpha   90.00
_cell.angle_beta   90.00
_cell.angle_gamma   90.00
#
_symmetry.space_group_name_H-M   'P 1'
#
loop_
_entity.id
_entity.type
_entity.pdbx_description
1 polymer ?
#
loop_
_entity_poly.entity_id
_entity_poly.type
_entity_poly.pdbx_seq_one_letter_code
_entity_poly.pdbx_strand_id
1 'polypeptide(L)'
;KEIKDILTQEFQDPSEDFIKYFASKVYSGRITSKVLEQFKGLVLNSTKNLLSEMISGRLEKALESEKNSNQVPEIQEQVNEHDIEDKPDIETTEEEIQGFRIVQAILMKQIDISRVTYRDTKTYFNVLLDDNNRKPICRLWFNRSQKYLGLFDENKSEERIPIEKLEDIFSYSEKIISAVFHYVDGGTEAAA
;
A
#
# COMPACT_ATOMS: atom_id res chain seq x y z
N LYS A 1 24.32 -12.62 4.25
CA LYS A 1 24.65 -13.23 2.93
C LYS A 1 24.22 -14.69 2.91
N GLU A 2 24.68 -15.51 3.87
CA GLU A 2 24.36 -16.95 3.97
C GLU A 2 22.86 -17.30 3.91
N ILE A 3 22.00 -16.56 4.62
CA ILE A 3 20.54 -16.82 4.61
C ILE A 3 19.96 -16.72 3.20
N LYS A 4 20.42 -15.75 2.40
CA LYS A 4 19.93 -15.54 1.03
C LYS A 4 20.32 -16.70 0.13
N ASP A 5 21.51 -17.25 0.33
CA ASP A 5 22.03 -18.36 -0.46
C ASP A 5 21.26 -19.66 -0.15
N ILE A 6 20.98 -19.91 1.13
CA ILE A 6 20.13 -21.03 1.58
C ILE A 6 18.73 -20.92 0.96
N LEU A 7 18.12 -19.73 1.02
CA LEU A 7 16.78 -19.49 0.50
C LEU A 7 16.71 -19.67 -1.02
N THR A 8 17.78 -19.29 -1.73
CA THR A 8 17.90 -19.48 -3.17
C THR A 8 18.02 -20.96 -3.53
N GLN A 9 18.77 -21.74 -2.74
CA GLN A 9 18.87 -23.19 -2.93
C GLN A 9 17.53 -23.89 -2.70
N GLU A 10 16.83 -23.56 -1.60
CA GLU A 10 15.50 -24.09 -1.29
C GLU A 10 14.46 -23.79 -2.38
N PHE A 11 14.61 -22.66 -3.09
CA PHE A 11 13.70 -22.31 -4.19
C PHE A 11 14.00 -23.05 -5.50
N GLN A 12 15.24 -23.49 -5.71
CA GLN A 12 15.65 -24.23 -6.90
C GLN A 12 15.47 -25.74 -6.74
N ASP A 13 15.86 -26.28 -5.59
CA ASP A 13 15.68 -27.68 -5.20
C ASP A 13 15.22 -27.75 -3.74
N PRO A 14 13.89 -27.75 -3.52
CA PRO A 14 13.30 -27.82 -2.19
C PRO A 14 13.81 -29.02 -1.37
N SER A 15 14.32 -28.76 -0.17
CA SER A 15 14.70 -29.81 0.76
C SER A 15 13.47 -30.54 1.32
N GLU A 16 13.67 -31.76 1.83
CA GLU A 16 12.57 -32.53 2.42
C GLU A 16 11.91 -31.79 3.60
N ASP A 17 12.71 -31.08 4.40
CA ASP A 17 12.21 -30.29 5.54
C ASP A 17 11.36 -29.11 5.07
N PHE A 18 11.77 -28.43 4.00
CA PHE A 18 11.02 -27.36 3.37
C PHE A 18 9.69 -27.89 2.79
N ILE A 19 9.73 -29.00 2.06
CA ILE A 19 8.52 -29.63 1.51
C ILE A 19 7.57 -30.07 2.63
N LYS A 20 8.11 -30.69 3.68
CA LYS A 20 7.34 -31.17 4.84
C LYS A 20 6.71 -30.01 5.60
N TYR A 21 7.38 -28.87 5.70
CA TYR A 21 6.82 -27.66 6.29
C TYR A 21 5.54 -27.25 5.55
N PHE A 22 5.57 -27.07 4.23
CA PHE A 22 4.37 -26.71 3.46
C PHE A 22 3.31 -27.82 3.46
N ALA A 23 3.72 -29.08 3.33
CA ALA A 23 2.81 -30.21 3.39
C ALA A 23 2.05 -30.26 4.73
N SER A 24 2.72 -29.97 5.86
CA SER A 24 2.08 -29.95 7.19
C SER A 24 1.04 -28.86 7.37
N LYS A 25 1.12 -27.77 6.60
CA LYS A 25 0.18 -26.64 6.67
C LYS A 25 -1.08 -26.88 5.84
N VAL A 26 -0.99 -27.71 4.80
CA VAL A 26 -2.05 -27.88 3.81
C VAL A 26 -2.67 -29.29 3.87
N TYR A 27 -1.91 -30.28 4.34
CA TYR A 27 -2.35 -31.68 4.44
C TYR A 27 -2.58 -32.09 5.88
N SER A 28 -3.82 -32.46 6.21
CA SER A 28 -4.25 -32.88 7.56
C SER A 28 -4.01 -34.37 7.86
N GLY A 29 -3.49 -35.14 6.90
CA GLY A 29 -3.18 -36.55 7.05
C GLY A 29 -1.72 -36.83 7.42
N ARG A 30 -1.37 -38.10 7.62
CA ARG A 30 0.04 -38.49 7.83
C ARG A 30 0.86 -38.23 6.57
N ILE A 31 1.92 -37.41 6.70
CA ILE A 31 2.88 -37.16 5.62
C ILE A 31 3.70 -38.44 5.42
N THR A 32 3.35 -39.19 4.37
CA THR A 32 4.08 -40.36 3.92
C THR A 32 5.05 -39.97 2.79
N SER A 33 6.04 -40.80 2.48
CA SER A 33 6.99 -40.54 1.39
C SER A 33 6.30 -40.26 0.04
N LYS A 34 5.17 -40.93 -0.21
CA LYS A 34 4.35 -40.72 -1.41
C LYS A 34 3.67 -39.34 -1.44
N VAL A 35 3.22 -38.84 -0.29
CA VAL A 35 2.65 -37.49 -0.16
C VAL A 35 3.76 -36.45 -0.30
N LEU A 36 4.92 -36.69 0.30
CA LEU A 36 6.08 -35.79 0.21
C LEU A 36 6.55 -35.63 -1.25
N GLU A 37 6.61 -36.72 -2.02
CA GLU A 37 6.96 -36.70 -3.44
C GLU A 37 5.94 -35.92 -4.29
N GLN A 38 4.63 -36.05 -3.99
CA GLN A 38 3.59 -35.24 -4.63
C GLN A 38 3.74 -33.74 -4.30
N PHE A 39 4.04 -33.41 -3.04
CA PHE A 39 4.26 -32.04 -2.62
C PHE A 39 5.56 -31.45 -3.15
N LYS A 40 6.60 -32.25 -3.43
CA LYS A 40 7.84 -31.77 -4.06
C LYS A 40 7.55 -31.02 -5.37
N GLY A 41 6.74 -31.63 -6.24
CA GLY A 41 6.36 -31.00 -7.51
C GLY A 41 5.50 -29.75 -7.33
N LEU A 42 4.57 -29.77 -6.37
CA LEU A 42 3.71 -28.62 -6.08
C LEU A 42 4.48 -27.44 -5.52
N VAL A 43 5.39 -27.68 -4.57
CA VAL A 43 6.23 -26.64 -3.95
C VAL A 43 7.16 -26.03 -5.00
N LEU A 44 7.83 -26.86 -5.80
CA LEU A 44 8.74 -26.40 -6.86
C LEU A 44 8.03 -25.57 -7.94
N ASN A 45 6.84 -26.01 -8.37
CA ASN A 45 6.08 -25.27 -9.37
C ASN A 45 5.52 -23.97 -8.79
N SER A 46 5.08 -23.97 -7.53
CA SER A 46 4.56 -22.79 -6.86
C SER A 46 5.65 -21.73 -6.62
N THR A 47 6.87 -22.14 -6.23
CA THR A 47 7.99 -21.20 -6.08
C THR A 47 8.45 -20.62 -7.42
N LYS A 48 8.50 -21.43 -8.48
CA LYS A 48 8.81 -20.96 -9.84
C LYS A 48 7.74 -20.02 -10.38
N ASN A 49 6.47 -20.33 -10.17
CA ASN A 49 5.36 -19.47 -10.57
C ASN A 49 5.41 -18.15 -9.79
N LEU A 50 5.60 -18.18 -8.47
CA LEU A 50 5.74 -16.96 -7.66
C LEU A 50 6.92 -16.09 -8.13
N LEU A 51 8.07 -16.70 -8.44
CA LEU A 51 9.21 -15.95 -8.95
C LEU A 51 8.92 -15.37 -10.34
N SER A 52 8.26 -16.14 -11.20
CA SER A 52 7.83 -15.69 -12.52
C SER A 52 6.80 -14.56 -12.42
N GLU A 53 5.85 -14.63 -11.49
CA GLU A 53 4.87 -13.59 -11.20
C GLU A 53 5.54 -12.33 -10.61
N MET A 54 6.57 -12.48 -9.78
CA MET A 54 7.36 -11.35 -9.28
C MET A 54 8.20 -10.68 -10.38
N ILE A 55 8.78 -11.46 -11.30
CA ILE A 55 9.57 -10.96 -12.42
C ILE A 55 8.65 -10.32 -13.47
N SER A 56 7.60 -11.02 -13.87
CA SER A 56 6.58 -10.54 -14.81
C SER A 56 5.84 -9.35 -14.24
N GLY A 57 5.44 -9.36 -12.97
CA GLY A 57 4.81 -8.21 -12.31
C GLY A 57 5.75 -7.00 -12.19
N ARG A 58 7.07 -7.19 -12.07
CA ARG A 58 8.04 -6.09 -12.19
C ARG A 58 8.24 -5.63 -13.64
N LEU A 59 8.25 -6.55 -14.60
CA LEU A 59 8.45 -6.25 -16.01
C LEU A 59 7.22 -5.59 -16.64
N GLU A 60 6.01 -6.05 -16.31
CA GLU A 60 4.73 -5.43 -16.66
C GLU A 60 4.66 -4.02 -16.07
N LYS A 61 4.94 -3.85 -14.76
CA LYS A 61 5.00 -2.50 -14.15
C LYS A 61 6.06 -1.59 -14.77
N ALA A 62 7.21 -2.12 -15.20
CA ALA A 62 8.25 -1.35 -15.89
C ALA A 62 7.90 -1.01 -17.34
N LEU A 63 7.28 -1.94 -18.09
CA LEU A 63 6.82 -1.71 -19.47
C LEU A 63 5.57 -0.81 -19.52
N GLU A 64 4.70 -0.87 -18.50
CA GLU A 64 3.58 0.04 -18.30
C GLU A 64 4.05 1.45 -17.92
N SER A 65 5.16 1.58 -17.18
CA SER A 65 5.77 2.89 -16.89
C SER A 65 6.37 3.60 -18.11
N GLU A 66 6.68 2.88 -19.20
CA GLU A 66 7.07 3.49 -20.49
C GLU A 66 5.90 3.68 -21.48
N LYS A 67 4.78 2.95 -21.33
CA LYS A 67 3.62 3.05 -22.24
C LYS A 67 2.52 4.00 -21.77
N ASN A 68 2.44 4.36 -20.49
CA ASN A 68 1.38 5.21 -19.95
C ASN A 68 1.78 6.68 -19.81
N SER A 69 2.32 7.28 -20.89
CA SER A 69 2.26 8.75 -21.06
C SER A 69 0.93 9.21 -21.68
N ASN A 70 -0.04 8.33 -21.90
CA ASN A 70 -1.40 8.71 -22.20
C ASN A 70 -2.35 7.55 -21.88
N GLN A 71 -3.45 7.89 -21.21
CA GLN A 71 -4.61 7.06 -20.85
C GLN A 71 -4.60 6.52 -19.42
N VAL A 72 -5.39 7.22 -18.61
CA VAL A 72 -5.95 6.83 -17.32
C VAL A 72 -6.84 5.59 -17.50
N PRO A 73 -6.66 4.55 -16.68
CA PRO A 73 -7.76 3.66 -16.33
C PRO A 73 -8.15 3.88 -14.88
N GLU A 74 -9.41 4.23 -14.72
CA GLU A 74 -10.18 4.19 -13.48
C GLU A 74 -10.21 2.73 -12.98
N ILE A 75 -9.53 2.44 -11.85
CA ILE A 75 -9.58 1.11 -11.22
C ILE A 75 -10.30 1.24 -9.88
N GLN A 76 -11.57 0.85 -9.90
CA GLN A 76 -12.31 0.47 -8.70
C GLN A 76 -11.81 -0.90 -8.26
N GLU A 77 -10.85 -0.94 -7.33
CA GLU A 77 -10.38 -2.21 -6.74
C GLU A 77 -11.11 -2.51 -5.42
N GLN A 78 -11.73 -3.69 -5.39
CA GLN A 78 -12.39 -4.28 -4.23
C GLN A 78 -11.38 -4.46 -3.09
N VAL A 79 -11.59 -3.73 -2.01
CA VAL A 79 -10.74 -3.78 -0.82
C VAL A 79 -11.06 -5.04 -0.01
N ASN A 80 -10.10 -5.97 0.11
CA ASN A 80 -10.18 -7.04 1.11
C ASN A 80 -10.06 -6.42 2.51
N GLU A 81 -11.13 -6.55 3.31
CA GLU A 81 -11.21 -5.99 4.67
C GLU A 81 -10.41 -6.75 5.74
N HIS A 82 -9.76 -7.86 5.41
CA HIS A 82 -9.24 -8.82 6.40
C HIS A 82 -7.82 -8.55 6.98
N ASP A 83 -7.14 -7.47 6.58
CA ASP A 83 -5.77 -7.14 7.04
C ASP A 83 -5.69 -5.90 7.94
N ILE A 84 -6.73 -5.61 8.73
CA ILE A 84 -6.61 -4.57 9.77
C ILE A 84 -5.82 -5.19 10.93
N GLU A 85 -4.59 -4.73 11.18
CA GLU A 85 -3.95 -5.04 12.45
C GLU A 85 -4.79 -4.42 13.56
N ASP A 86 -5.24 -5.24 14.53
CA ASP A 86 -6.01 -4.79 15.70
C ASP A 86 -5.18 -3.77 16.51
N LYS A 87 -5.22 -2.48 16.13
CA LYS A 87 -4.75 -1.37 16.97
C LYS A 87 -5.68 -1.30 18.19
N PRO A 88 -5.18 -1.55 19.42
CA PRO A 88 -6.04 -1.61 20.60
C PRO A 88 -6.49 -0.23 21.08
N ASP A 89 -5.89 0.86 20.60
CA ASP A 89 -6.32 2.24 20.89
C ASP A 89 -5.93 3.21 19.76
N ILE A 90 -6.50 4.44 19.77
CA ILE A 90 -6.09 5.51 18.84
C ILE A 90 -4.73 6.03 19.27
N GLU A 91 -3.66 5.32 18.90
CA GLU A 91 -2.29 5.74 19.11
C GLU A 91 -1.69 6.27 17.82
N THR A 92 -1.33 7.55 17.83
CA THR A 92 -0.61 8.19 16.73
C THR A 92 0.83 7.72 16.73
N THR A 93 1.17 6.91 15.73
CA THR A 93 2.49 6.32 15.55
C THR A 93 3.47 7.34 14.99
N GLU A 94 4.76 7.09 15.22
CA GLU A 94 5.83 7.93 14.65
C GLU A 94 5.80 7.92 13.11
N GLU A 95 5.40 6.78 12.52
CA GLU A 95 5.24 6.64 11.08
C GLU A 95 4.15 7.55 10.50
N GLU A 96 2.98 7.63 11.17
CA GLU A 96 1.91 8.55 10.79
C GLU A 96 2.36 10.01 10.88
N ILE A 97 3.13 10.37 11.92
CA ILE A 97 3.72 11.71 12.05
C ILE A 97 4.72 11.99 10.93
N GLN A 98 5.59 11.04 10.56
CA GLN A 98 6.53 11.22 9.46
C GLN A 98 5.81 11.41 8.12
N GLY A 99 4.79 10.60 7.83
CA GLY A 99 3.93 10.77 6.66
C GLY A 99 3.24 12.14 6.63
N PHE A 100 2.72 12.60 7.77
CA PHE A 100 2.17 13.94 7.91
C PHE A 100 3.20 15.04 7.60
N ARG A 101 4.45 14.92 8.08
CA ARG A 101 5.51 15.88 7.76
C ARG A 101 5.85 15.92 6.28
N ILE A 102 5.77 14.80 5.57
CA ILE A 102 5.95 14.75 4.12
C ILE A 102 4.83 15.53 3.42
N VAL A 103 3.57 15.29 3.81
CA VAL A 103 2.43 16.06 3.27
C VAL A 103 2.59 17.55 3.55
N GLN A 104 3.02 17.92 4.75
CA GLN A 104 3.33 19.31 5.09
C GLN A 104 4.43 19.89 4.20
N ALA A 105 5.51 19.16 3.96
CA ALA A 105 6.61 19.60 3.10
C ALA A 105 6.16 19.85 1.66
N ILE A 106 5.27 19.01 1.12
CA ILE A 106 4.66 19.18 -0.21
C ILE A 106 3.83 20.47 -0.27
N LEU A 107 3.04 20.74 0.77
CA LEU A 107 2.11 21.88 0.82
C LEU A 107 2.74 23.21 1.24
N MET A 108 3.97 23.18 1.78
CA MET A 108 4.65 24.33 2.37
C MET A 108 4.77 25.54 1.43
N LYS A 109 4.87 25.31 0.12
CA LYS A 109 4.96 26.37 -0.89
C LYS A 109 3.61 26.87 -1.42
N GLN A 110 2.51 26.18 -1.08
CA GLN A 110 1.20 26.42 -1.66
C GLN A 110 0.26 27.15 -0.69
N ILE A 111 0.30 26.78 0.60
CA ILE A 111 -0.57 27.34 1.63
C ILE A 111 0.19 27.55 2.94
N ASP A 112 -0.39 28.33 3.85
CA ASP A 112 0.11 28.40 5.22
C ASP A 112 -0.04 27.03 5.90
N ILE A 113 1.09 26.52 6.38
CA ILE A 113 1.19 25.20 7.00
C ILE A 113 0.39 25.09 8.30
N SER A 114 0.10 26.22 8.96
CA SER A 114 -0.75 26.29 10.15
C SER A 114 -2.18 25.77 9.88
N ARG A 115 -2.62 25.81 8.61
CA ARG A 115 -3.93 25.34 8.17
C ARG A 115 -3.99 23.83 7.93
N VAL A 116 -2.85 23.17 7.86
CA VAL A 116 -2.76 21.71 7.63
C VAL A 116 -2.73 21.01 8.99
N THR A 117 -3.83 20.35 9.33
CA THR A 117 -3.98 19.63 10.60
C THR A 117 -4.16 18.14 10.36
N TYR A 118 -4.14 17.35 11.42
CA TYR A 118 -4.44 15.93 11.34
C TYR A 118 -5.41 15.50 12.43
N ARG A 119 -6.14 14.41 12.16
CA ARG A 119 -6.96 13.70 13.14
C ARG A 119 -6.73 12.22 12.99
N ASP A 120 -6.27 11.62 14.07
CA ASP A 120 -6.05 10.18 14.11
C ASP A 120 -7.37 9.44 14.34
N THR A 121 -7.52 8.31 13.66
CA THR A 121 -8.68 7.44 13.77
C THR A 121 -8.22 5.98 13.84
N LYS A 122 -9.10 5.09 14.28
CA LYS A 122 -8.77 3.65 14.40
C LYS A 122 -8.33 3.01 13.08
N THR A 123 -8.81 3.53 11.95
CA THR A 123 -8.62 2.89 10.64
C THR A 123 -7.64 3.63 9.75
N TYR A 124 -7.51 4.95 9.91
CA TYR A 124 -6.60 5.78 9.12
C TYR A 124 -6.23 7.07 9.86
N PHE A 125 -5.11 7.64 9.46
CA PHE A 125 -4.67 8.95 9.90
C PHE A 125 -5.12 10.01 8.89
N ASN A 126 -5.97 10.94 9.33
CA ASN A 126 -6.66 11.88 8.44
C ASN A 126 -5.91 13.21 8.38
N VAL A 127 -5.49 13.66 7.21
CA VAL A 127 -4.88 14.98 7.02
C VAL A 127 -5.92 15.94 6.46
N LEU A 128 -6.11 17.07 7.12
CA LEU A 128 -7.23 17.98 6.89
C LEU A 128 -6.73 19.41 6.62
N LEU A 129 -7.53 20.15 5.86
CA LEU A 129 -7.39 21.60 5.73
C LEU A 129 -8.35 22.30 6.71
N ASP A 130 -7.85 23.32 7.42
CA ASP A 130 -8.59 24.16 8.36
C ASP A 130 -9.29 23.37 9.49
N ASP A 131 -8.75 22.22 9.89
CA ASP A 131 -9.35 21.30 10.88
C ASP A 131 -10.81 20.91 10.57
N ASN A 132 -11.15 20.82 9.28
CA ASN A 132 -12.50 20.56 8.82
C ASN A 132 -12.62 19.19 8.14
N ASN A 133 -13.46 18.30 8.70
CA ASN A 133 -13.73 16.98 8.14
C ASN A 133 -14.32 16.99 6.71
N ARG A 134 -14.85 18.13 6.25
CA ARG A 134 -15.38 18.31 4.88
C ARG A 134 -14.30 18.76 3.88
N LYS A 135 -13.08 19.00 4.36
CA LYS A 135 -11.91 19.39 3.58
C LYS A 135 -10.73 18.41 3.81
N PRO A 136 -10.89 17.10 3.58
CA PRO A 136 -9.79 16.17 3.70
C PRO A 136 -8.78 16.35 2.56
N ILE A 137 -7.50 16.44 2.90
CA ILE A 137 -6.41 16.56 1.93
C ILE A 137 -6.00 15.16 1.46
N CYS A 138 -5.73 14.27 2.41
CA CYS A 138 -5.40 12.87 2.16
C CYS A 138 -5.62 12.03 3.42
N ARG A 139 -5.61 10.71 3.27
CA ARG A 139 -5.67 9.74 4.36
C ARG A 139 -4.47 8.81 4.30
N LEU A 140 -3.82 8.58 5.44
CA LEU A 140 -2.72 7.63 5.54
C LEU A 140 -3.24 6.35 6.20
N TRP A 141 -3.22 5.26 5.44
CA TRP A 141 -3.68 3.94 5.88
C TRP A 141 -2.47 3.08 6.24
N PHE A 142 -1.87 3.33 7.40
CA PHE A 142 -0.64 2.67 7.84
C PHE A 142 -0.89 1.53 8.86
N ASN A 143 -2.15 1.27 9.17
CA ASN A 143 -2.58 0.26 10.16
C ASN A 143 -2.62 -1.17 9.59
N ARG A 144 -1.94 -1.43 8.47
CA ARG A 144 -1.95 -2.70 7.74
C ARG A 144 -0.54 -3.02 7.23
N SER A 145 -0.31 -4.29 6.90
CA SER A 145 0.95 -4.77 6.30
C SER A 145 1.31 -4.02 5.00
N GLN A 146 0.30 -3.77 4.15
CA GLN A 146 0.40 -2.89 2.98
C GLN A 146 -0.10 -1.49 3.35
N LYS A 147 0.73 -0.49 3.13
CA LYS A 147 0.38 0.92 3.36
C LYS A 147 -0.36 1.48 2.16
N TYR A 148 -1.32 2.36 2.41
CA TYR A 148 -2.01 3.09 1.35
C TYR A 148 -2.07 4.60 1.63
N LEU A 149 -2.01 5.37 0.55
CA LEU A 149 -2.30 6.80 0.50
C LEU A 149 -3.68 6.98 -0.13
N GLY A 150 -4.63 7.49 0.66
CA GLY A 150 -5.95 7.91 0.19
C GLY A 150 -5.89 9.34 -0.34
N LEU A 151 -6.19 9.53 -1.63
CA LEU A 151 -6.26 10.84 -2.28
C LEU A 151 -7.69 11.14 -2.70
N PHE A 152 -8.05 12.42 -2.71
CA PHE A 152 -9.39 12.85 -3.06
C PHE A 152 -9.42 13.49 -4.44
N ASP A 153 -10.43 13.14 -5.24
CA ASP A 153 -10.72 13.79 -6.51
C ASP A 153 -11.68 15.00 -6.35
N GLU A 154 -12.02 15.63 -7.47
CA GLU A 154 -12.98 16.75 -7.54
C GLU A 154 -14.36 16.40 -6.98
N ASN A 155 -14.76 15.13 -7.09
CA ASN A 155 -16.04 14.62 -6.60
C ASN A 155 -15.99 14.22 -5.12
N LYS A 156 -14.86 14.44 -4.44
CA LYS A 156 -14.58 14.00 -3.06
C LYS A 156 -14.63 12.47 -2.89
N SER A 157 -14.45 11.74 -3.99
CA SER A 157 -14.24 10.30 -3.97
C SER A 157 -12.80 10.02 -3.53
N GLU A 158 -12.62 9.00 -2.68
CA GLU A 158 -11.30 8.59 -2.19
C GLU A 158 -10.73 7.48 -3.08
N GLU A 159 -9.58 7.74 -3.69
CA GLU A 159 -8.74 6.74 -4.36
C GLU A 159 -7.67 6.25 -3.38
N ARG A 160 -7.62 4.94 -3.09
CA ARG A 160 -6.59 4.34 -2.22
C ARG A 160 -5.45 3.77 -3.05
N ILE A 161 -4.28 4.38 -2.92
CA ILE A 161 -3.10 4.02 -3.70
C ILE A 161 -2.10 3.28 -2.80
N PRO A 162 -1.65 2.05 -3.14
CA PRO A 162 -0.65 1.35 -2.35
C PRO A 162 0.70 2.07 -2.42
N ILE A 163 1.37 2.19 -1.27
CA ILE A 163 2.74 2.72 -1.18
C ILE A 163 3.63 1.73 -0.44
N GLU A 164 4.89 1.59 -0.85
CA GLU A 164 5.85 0.70 -0.19
C GLU A 164 6.63 1.45 0.89
N LYS A 165 6.96 2.73 0.62
CA LYS A 165 7.71 3.60 1.51
C LYS A 165 7.03 4.95 1.68
N LEU A 166 7.37 5.65 2.76
CA LEU A 166 6.82 6.98 3.02
C LEU A 166 7.24 7.99 1.95
N GLU A 167 8.43 7.85 1.37
CA GLU A 167 8.91 8.75 0.32
C GLU A 167 8.06 8.68 -0.96
N ASP A 168 7.33 7.57 -1.18
CA ASP A 168 6.46 7.41 -2.34
C ASP A 168 5.33 8.46 -2.36
N ILE A 169 4.99 9.06 -1.21
CA ILE A 169 4.02 10.17 -1.11
C ILE A 169 4.44 11.36 -2.00
N PHE A 170 5.75 11.61 -2.18
CA PHE A 170 6.23 12.69 -3.05
C PHE A 170 5.83 12.51 -4.51
N SER A 171 5.71 11.26 -4.99
CA SER A 171 5.26 10.96 -6.35
C SER A 171 3.82 11.43 -6.61
N TYR A 172 3.04 11.67 -5.55
CA TYR A 172 1.65 12.13 -5.62
C TYR A 172 1.48 13.60 -5.20
N SER A 173 2.57 14.37 -5.18
CA SER A 173 2.56 15.78 -4.76
C SER A 173 1.51 16.62 -5.50
N GLU A 174 1.39 16.46 -6.83
CA GLU A 174 0.44 17.22 -7.63
C GLU A 174 -1.02 16.94 -7.23
N LYS A 175 -1.38 15.67 -7.00
CA LYS A 175 -2.71 15.28 -6.54
C LYS A 175 -3.03 15.85 -5.15
N ILE A 176 -2.06 15.80 -4.22
CA ILE A 176 -2.20 16.36 -2.87
C ILE A 176 -2.41 17.88 -2.93
N ILE A 177 -1.66 18.57 -3.79
CA ILE A 177 -1.78 20.02 -4.01
C ILE A 177 -3.14 20.35 -4.63
N SER A 178 -3.58 19.59 -5.64
CA SER A 178 -4.89 19.76 -6.28
C SER A 178 -6.03 19.62 -5.28
N ALA A 179 -5.97 18.62 -4.38
CA ALA A 179 -6.97 18.43 -3.32
C ALA A 179 -7.16 19.67 -2.45
N VAL A 180 -6.07 20.37 -2.11
CA VAL A 180 -6.13 21.64 -1.37
C VAL A 180 -6.77 22.75 -2.21
N PHE A 181 -6.38 22.90 -3.47
CA PHE A 181 -6.89 23.95 -4.34
C PHE A 181 -8.39 23.82 -4.61
N HIS A 182 -8.94 22.60 -4.68
CA HIS A 182 -10.39 22.40 -4.77
C HIS A 182 -11.17 23.04 -3.61
N TYR A 183 -10.56 23.21 -2.43
CA TYR A 183 -11.18 23.87 -1.28
C TYR A 183 -10.88 25.37 -1.16
N VAL A 184 -9.80 25.84 -1.77
CA VAL A 184 -9.38 27.24 -1.74
C VAL A 184 -10.08 28.03 -2.85
N ASP A 185 -10.10 27.48 -4.07
CA ASP A 185 -10.67 28.17 -5.25
C ASP A 185 -12.21 28.04 -5.30
N GLY A 186 -12.75 26.95 -4.76
CA GLY A 186 -14.21 26.77 -4.56
C GLY A 186 -14.81 27.64 -3.44
N GLY A 187 -14.01 28.48 -2.79
CA GLY A 187 -14.42 29.38 -1.70
C GLY A 187 -14.99 30.72 -2.15
N THR A 188 -15.01 31.03 -3.45
CA THR A 188 -15.39 32.37 -3.96
C THR A 188 -16.88 32.55 -4.31
N GLU A 189 -17.74 31.54 -4.13
CA GLU A 189 -19.18 31.64 -4.47
C GLU A 189 -20.17 31.43 -3.30
N ALA A 190 -19.71 31.29 -2.06
CA ALA A 190 -20.61 31.06 -0.91
C ALA A 190 -20.64 32.22 0.11
N ALA A 191 -20.45 33.46 -0.34
CA ALA A 191 -20.69 34.66 0.46
C ALA A 191 -21.12 35.84 -0.43
N ALA A 192 -22.36 35.79 -0.92
CA ALA A 192 -23.11 36.95 -1.39
C ALA A 192 -24.60 36.74 -1.10
#